data_AF-A0A671LIY9-F1
#
_entry.id   AF-A0A671LIY9-F1
#
_cell.length_a   1.000
_cell.length_b   1.000
_cell.length_c   1.000
_cell.angle_alpha   90.00
_cell.angle_beta   90.00
_cell.angle_gamma   90.00
#
_symmetry.space_group_name_H-M   'P 1'
#
loop_
_entity.id
_entity.type
_entity.pdbx_description
1 polymer ?
#
loop_
_entity_poly.entity_id
_entity_poly.type
_entity_poly.pdbx_seq_one_letter_code
_entity_poly.pdbx_strand_id
1 'polypeptide(L)'
;MDPTKFARFVRCRSHDELYKKINLTRVQREALSALINDPTLTIQRADKGGGIVVMNTNTYVEKIKGMLHDETFYKKLVFNPTESYKKQIDRVLQIGLDRKWINEQELKYLKKNEYPRIPVLYTLPKIHKSLEDPPMRPIVSGNGSLTETLSKFLDSLIQPIVKKLPSYLKDTTDFLNKLNQIPCISMTCACVESDCAWSFLGLSQKRVSAI
;
A
#
# COMPACT_ATOMS: atom_id res chain seq x y z
N MET A 1 10.66 -8.07 -14.87
CA MET A 1 9.36 -7.93 -14.18
C MET A 1 8.49 -9.07 -14.65
N ASP A 2 7.93 -9.86 -13.74
CA ASP A 2 7.07 -10.99 -14.09
C ASP A 2 5.67 -10.48 -14.53
N PRO A 3 5.28 -10.68 -15.80
CA PRO A 3 3.99 -10.24 -16.35
C PRO A 3 2.78 -10.95 -15.74
N THR A 4 2.98 -12.00 -14.93
CA THR A 4 1.87 -12.76 -14.31
C THR A 4 1.23 -12.08 -13.10
N LYS A 5 1.72 -10.91 -12.65
CA LYS A 5 1.18 -10.25 -11.44
C LYS A 5 -0.22 -9.66 -11.61
N PHE A 6 -0.70 -9.44 -12.85
CA PHE A 6 -2.10 -9.04 -13.07
C PHE A 6 -3.08 -10.21 -12.87
N ALA A 7 -2.65 -11.44 -13.14
CA ALA A 7 -3.49 -12.64 -13.01
C ALA A 7 -3.88 -12.98 -11.56
N ARG A 8 -3.26 -12.33 -10.55
CA ARG A 8 -3.58 -12.58 -9.13
C ARG A 8 -4.66 -11.67 -8.55
N PHE A 9 -5.02 -10.55 -9.18
CA PHE A 9 -6.05 -9.66 -8.62
C PHE A 9 -7.49 -10.03 -9.01
N VAL A 10 -7.67 -11.05 -9.86
CA VAL A 10 -8.99 -11.61 -10.23
C VAL A 10 -9.28 -12.96 -9.55
N ARG A 11 -8.35 -13.51 -8.75
CA ARG A 11 -8.60 -14.73 -7.96
C ARG A 11 -9.26 -14.40 -6.62
N CYS A 12 -10.57 -14.17 -6.67
CA CYS A 12 -11.47 -14.40 -5.54
C CYS A 12 -11.33 -15.88 -5.12
N ARG A 13 -11.00 -16.15 -3.85
CA ARG A 13 -10.92 -17.54 -3.34
C ARG A 13 -12.30 -18.03 -2.90
N SER A 14 -12.63 -19.21 -3.44
CA SER A 14 -13.51 -20.28 -2.95
C SER A 14 -14.96 -19.95 -2.63
N HIS A 15 -15.83 -20.26 -3.60
CA HIS A 15 -16.86 -21.30 -3.45
C HIS A 15 -17.19 -21.83 -4.86
N ASP A 16 -17.19 -23.16 -5.01
CA ASP A 16 -17.76 -23.85 -6.18
C ASP A 16 -19.25 -23.50 -6.34
N GLU A 17 -19.74 -23.61 -7.57
CA GLU A 17 -21.14 -23.40 -8.01
C GLU A 17 -21.62 -21.94 -8.15
N LEU A 18 -21.24 -21.30 -9.25
CA LEU A 18 -22.14 -20.43 -10.02
C LEU A 18 -21.47 -20.26 -11.39
N TYR A 19 -22.08 -20.85 -12.43
CA TYR A 19 -21.75 -20.52 -13.82
C TYR A 19 -21.75 -19.00 -13.95
N LYS A 20 -20.57 -18.38 -13.94
CA LYS A 20 -20.41 -16.94 -14.13
C LYS A 20 -20.91 -16.68 -15.55
N LYS A 21 -22.14 -16.19 -15.69
CA LYS A 21 -22.61 -15.58 -16.95
C LYS A 21 -21.64 -14.43 -17.23
N ILE A 22 -20.70 -14.68 -18.13
CA ILE A 22 -19.76 -13.66 -18.57
C ILE A 22 -20.57 -12.72 -19.46
N ASN A 23 -20.80 -11.49 -19.02
CA ASN A 23 -21.53 -10.45 -19.76
C ASN A 23 -20.73 -9.87 -20.95
N LEU A 24 -19.69 -10.58 -21.40
CA LEU A 24 -18.85 -10.19 -22.53
C LEU A 24 -19.05 -11.19 -23.65
N THR A 25 -19.23 -10.68 -24.87
CA THR A 25 -19.20 -11.50 -26.09
C THR A 25 -17.83 -12.16 -26.27
N ARG A 26 -17.74 -13.16 -27.16
CA ARG A 26 -16.47 -13.80 -27.50
C ARG A 26 -15.42 -12.79 -27.99
N VAL A 27 -15.81 -11.92 -28.91
CA VAL A 27 -14.95 -10.87 -29.47
C VAL A 27 -14.46 -9.91 -28.39
N GLN A 28 -15.32 -9.49 -27.45
CA GLN A 28 -14.91 -8.63 -26.34
C GLN A 28 -13.93 -9.31 -25.39
N ARG A 29 -14.07 -10.62 -25.15
CA ARG A 29 -13.10 -11.38 -24.35
C ARG A 29 -11.75 -11.50 -25.04
N GLU A 30 -11.75 -11.78 -26.34
CA GLU A 30 -10.54 -11.83 -27.16
C GLU A 30 -9.85 -10.46 -27.16
N ALA A 31 -10.59 -9.37 -27.35
CA ALA A 31 -10.07 -8.00 -27.29
C ALA A 31 -9.53 -7.63 -25.90
N LEU A 32 -10.25 -7.95 -24.83
CA LEU A 32 -9.79 -7.70 -23.46
C LEU A 32 -8.53 -8.52 -23.13
N SER A 33 -8.48 -9.78 -23.59
CA SER A 33 -7.29 -10.62 -23.45
C SER A 33 -6.11 -10.03 -24.22
N ALA A 34 -6.32 -9.54 -25.44
CA ALA A 34 -5.28 -8.85 -26.21
C ALA A 34 -4.78 -7.61 -25.46
N LEU A 35 -5.69 -6.78 -24.93
CA LEU A 35 -5.35 -5.56 -24.19
C LEU A 35 -4.55 -5.86 -22.90
N ILE A 36 -4.94 -6.88 -22.13
CA ILE A 36 -4.25 -7.26 -20.89
C ILE A 36 -2.84 -7.80 -21.15
N ASN A 37 -2.66 -8.49 -22.28
CA ASN A 37 -1.39 -9.13 -22.62
C ASN A 37 -0.48 -8.25 -23.49
N ASP A 38 -0.91 -7.04 -23.87
CA ASP A 38 -0.09 -6.09 -24.63
C ASP A 38 1.04 -5.52 -23.73
N PRO A 39 2.32 -5.82 -24.01
CA PRO A 39 3.43 -5.35 -23.19
C PRO A 39 3.70 -3.84 -23.33
N THR A 40 3.20 -3.21 -24.41
CA THR A 40 3.38 -1.78 -24.67
C THR A 40 2.47 -0.91 -23.80
N LEU A 41 1.47 -1.53 -23.14
CA LEU A 41 0.50 -0.87 -22.29
C LEU A 41 0.69 -1.26 -20.82
N THR A 42 0.59 -0.27 -19.96
CA THR A 42 0.50 -0.45 -18.51
C THR A 42 -0.89 -0.02 -18.06
N ILE A 43 -1.61 -0.94 -17.42
CA ILE A 43 -2.94 -0.72 -16.89
C ILE A 43 -2.84 -0.56 -15.37
N GLN A 44 -3.24 0.59 -14.86
CA GLN A 44 -3.24 0.90 -13.42
C GLN A 44 -4.59 1.42 -12.96
N ARG A 45 -4.83 1.35 -11.64
CA ARG A 45 -5.95 2.05 -11.02
C ARG A 45 -5.59 3.52 -10.84
N ALA A 46 -6.57 4.40 -11.01
CA ALA A 46 -6.47 5.78 -10.60
C ALA A 46 -6.33 5.88 -9.08
N ASP A 47 -5.62 6.91 -8.62
CA ASP A 47 -5.43 7.19 -7.20
C ASP A 47 -6.74 7.49 -6.44
N LYS A 48 -7.72 8.09 -7.13
CA LYS A 48 -9.06 8.42 -6.62
C LYS A 48 -10.11 8.19 -7.70
N GLY A 49 -11.36 8.00 -7.29
CA GLY A 49 -12.52 7.94 -8.20
C GLY A 49 -12.74 6.60 -8.91
N GLY A 50 -11.98 5.55 -8.57
CA GLY A 50 -12.21 4.19 -9.09
C GLY A 50 -11.91 3.98 -10.58
N GLY A 51 -11.35 5.00 -11.26
CA GLY A 51 -11.01 4.92 -12.68
C GLY A 51 -9.89 3.92 -13.00
N ILE A 52 -9.86 3.48 -14.25
CA ILE A 52 -8.78 2.67 -14.83
C ILE A 52 -7.98 3.56 -15.77
N VAL A 53 -6.66 3.54 -15.65
CA VAL A 53 -5.74 4.29 -16.49
C VAL A 53 -4.98 3.30 -17.36
N VAL A 54 -5.03 3.52 -18.66
CA VAL A 54 -4.25 2.78 -19.66
C VAL A 54 -3.23 3.77 -20.23
N MET A 55 -1.95 3.43 -20.15
CA MET A 55 -0.88 4.32 -20.61
C MET A 55 0.27 3.52 -21.22
N ASN A 56 1.08 4.18 -22.03
CA ASN A 56 2.26 3.55 -22.61
C ASN A 56 3.25 3.13 -21.49
N THR A 57 3.74 1.90 -21.57
CA THR A 57 4.67 1.32 -20.58
C THR A 57 5.98 2.10 -20.49
N ASN A 58 6.52 2.62 -21.59
CA ASN A 58 7.76 3.39 -21.57
C ASN A 58 7.56 4.70 -20.80
N THR A 59 6.49 5.45 -21.11
CA THR A 59 6.14 6.68 -20.37
C THR A 59 5.94 6.42 -18.88
N TYR A 60 5.28 5.32 -18.52
CA TYR A 60 5.11 4.94 -17.11
C TYR A 60 6.46 4.68 -16.41
N VAL A 61 7.35 3.93 -17.05
CA VAL A 61 8.69 3.63 -16.52
C VAL A 61 9.54 4.89 -16.42
N GLU A 62 9.49 5.78 -17.40
CA GLU A 62 10.20 7.07 -17.39
C GLU A 62 9.75 7.95 -16.23
N LYS A 63 8.44 8.07 -15.99
CA LYS A 63 7.93 8.81 -14.82
C LYS A 63 8.46 8.25 -13.51
N ILE A 64 8.48 6.92 -13.34
CA ILE A 64 9.03 6.29 -12.15
C ILE A 64 10.53 6.58 -12.01
N LYS A 65 11.30 6.45 -13.09
CA LYS A 65 12.74 6.74 -13.09
C LYS A 65 13.00 8.21 -12.74
N GLY A 66 12.22 9.13 -13.30
CA GLY A 66 12.29 10.55 -12.96
C GLY A 66 12.07 10.81 -11.48
N MET A 67 11.07 10.16 -10.87
CA MET A 67 10.83 10.25 -9.42
C MET A 67 11.99 9.67 -8.60
N LEU A 68 12.54 8.52 -9.01
CA LEU A 68 13.63 7.84 -8.29
C LEU A 68 14.99 8.54 -8.45
N HIS A 69 15.12 9.45 -9.41
CA HIS A 69 16.33 10.25 -9.59
C HIS A 69 16.46 11.38 -8.56
N ASP A 70 15.39 11.68 -7.82
CA ASP A 70 15.42 12.67 -6.75
C ASP A 70 16.21 12.15 -5.54
N GLU A 71 17.49 12.52 -5.47
CA GLU A 71 18.41 12.14 -4.40
C GLU A 71 18.11 12.81 -3.05
N THR A 72 17.19 13.79 -3.01
CA THR A 72 16.75 14.38 -1.75
C THR A 72 15.88 13.40 -0.96
N PHE A 73 15.07 12.59 -1.66
CA PHE A 73 14.16 11.61 -1.06
C PHE A 73 14.65 10.17 -1.17
N TYR A 74 15.37 9.83 -2.25
CA TYR A 74 15.76 8.45 -2.54
C TYR A 74 17.27 8.26 -2.53
N LYS A 75 17.70 7.09 -2.10
CA LYS A 75 19.09 6.66 -2.18
C LYS A 75 19.15 5.31 -2.89
N LYS A 76 19.92 5.24 -3.97
CA LYS A 76 20.20 4.00 -4.69
C LYS A 76 20.98 3.04 -3.80
N LEU A 77 20.53 1.79 -3.74
CA LEU A 77 21.24 0.73 -3.02
C LEU A 77 22.32 0.10 -3.92
N VAL A 78 23.45 -0.25 -3.29
CA VAL A 78 24.58 -0.92 -3.97
C VAL A 78 24.35 -2.43 -4.06
N PHE A 79 23.66 -3.01 -3.08
CA PHE A 79 23.36 -4.43 -2.99
C PHE A 79 22.00 -4.62 -2.28
N ASN A 80 21.42 -5.82 -2.44
CA ASN A 80 20.16 -6.17 -1.77
C ASN A 80 20.39 -6.41 -0.26
N PRO A 81 19.83 -5.56 0.64
CA PRO A 81 20.08 -5.66 2.08
C PRO A 81 19.18 -6.69 2.79
N THR A 82 18.30 -7.40 2.07
CA THR A 82 17.26 -8.26 2.66
C THR A 82 17.81 -9.27 3.66
N GLU A 83 18.90 -9.95 3.33
CA GLU A 83 19.50 -10.96 4.23
C GLU A 83 20.10 -10.31 5.49
N SER A 84 20.74 -9.14 5.35
CA SER A 84 21.26 -8.37 6.48
C SER A 84 20.16 -7.95 7.43
N TYR A 85 19.05 -7.42 6.90
CA TYR A 85 17.89 -7.06 7.72
C TYR A 85 17.22 -8.27 8.35
N LYS A 86 17.18 -9.42 7.65
CA LYS A 86 16.64 -10.66 8.21
C LYS A 86 17.44 -11.10 9.44
N LYS A 87 18.78 -11.10 9.35
CA LYS A 87 19.66 -11.42 10.49
C LYS A 87 19.45 -10.48 11.68
N GLN A 88 19.25 -9.18 11.42
CA GLN A 88 18.96 -8.20 12.47
C GLN A 88 17.61 -8.46 13.14
N ILE A 89 16.56 -8.70 12.35
CA ILE A 89 15.23 -9.03 12.87
C ILE A 89 15.27 -10.32 13.68
N ASP A 90 15.88 -11.38 13.15
CA ASP A 90 16.00 -12.67 13.84
C ASP A 90 16.71 -12.53 15.20
N ARG A 91 17.73 -11.66 15.28
CA ARG A 91 18.42 -11.33 16.56
C ARG A 91 17.49 -10.63 17.54
N VAL A 92 16.73 -9.63 17.10
CA VAL A 92 15.77 -8.90 17.95
C VAL A 92 14.65 -9.82 18.42
N LEU A 93 14.15 -10.71 17.55
CA LEU A 93 13.14 -11.69 17.91
C LEU A 93 13.66 -12.68 18.96
N GLN A 94 14.91 -13.11 18.86
CA GLN A 94 15.51 -13.98 19.86
C GLN A 94 15.63 -13.27 21.22
N ILE A 95 16.11 -12.02 21.24
CA ILE A 95 16.14 -11.20 22.46
C ILE A 95 14.74 -11.06 23.05
N GLY A 96 13.73 -10.85 22.20
CA GLY A 96 12.33 -10.76 22.62
C GLY A 96 11.81 -12.05 23.26
N LEU A 97 12.22 -13.21 22.75
CA LEU A 97 11.87 -14.50 23.34
C LEU A 97 12.56 -14.70 24.70
N ASP A 98 13.88 -14.45 24.76
CA ASP A 98 14.68 -14.64 25.98
C ASP A 98 14.17 -13.73 27.12
N ARG A 99 13.73 -12.52 26.77
CA ARG A 99 13.12 -11.55 27.70
C ARG A 99 11.64 -11.74 27.93
N LYS A 100 11.01 -12.74 27.31
CA LYS A 100 9.57 -13.03 27.38
C LYS A 100 8.68 -11.86 26.95
N TRP A 101 9.15 -11.02 26.02
CA TRP A 101 8.34 -10.00 25.34
C TRP A 101 7.42 -10.63 24.31
N ILE A 102 7.84 -11.77 23.75
CA ILE A 102 7.04 -12.60 22.87
C ILE A 102 7.12 -14.06 23.33
N ASN A 103 6.10 -14.84 23.01
CA ASN A 103 6.07 -16.28 23.24
C ASN A 103 6.49 -17.07 21.98
N GLU A 104 6.62 -18.40 22.12
CA GLU A 104 7.05 -19.28 21.02
C GLU A 104 6.09 -19.28 19.82
N GLN A 105 4.78 -19.14 20.06
CA GLN A 105 3.78 -19.10 19.00
C GLN A 105 3.88 -17.79 18.20
N GLU A 106 4.08 -16.68 18.89
CA GLU A 106 4.33 -15.37 18.29
C GLU A 106 5.64 -15.37 17.50
N LEU A 107 6.71 -15.97 18.04
CA LEU A 107 7.96 -16.14 17.31
C LEU A 107 7.76 -16.92 16.01
N LYS A 108 7.00 -18.03 16.06
CA LYS A 108 6.67 -18.84 14.88
C LYS A 108 5.87 -18.03 13.86
N TYR A 109 4.93 -17.21 14.30
CA TYR A 109 4.18 -16.30 13.43
C TYR A 109 5.09 -15.25 12.79
N LEU A 110 5.96 -14.62 13.58
CA LEU A 110 6.88 -13.57 13.13
C LEU A 110 7.89 -14.10 12.12
N LYS A 111 8.35 -15.35 12.28
CA LYS A 111 9.27 -16.04 11.36
C LYS A 111 8.59 -16.74 10.17
N LYS A 112 7.28 -16.58 9.98
CA LYS A 112 6.52 -17.26 8.92
C LYS A 112 7.03 -16.97 7.51
N ASN A 113 7.57 -15.78 7.27
CA ASN A 113 8.11 -15.38 5.96
C ASN A 113 9.60 -15.77 5.85
N GLU A 114 9.87 -17.07 5.72
CA GLU A 114 11.25 -17.59 5.61
C GLU A 114 11.96 -17.12 4.34
N TYR A 115 11.22 -17.05 3.23
CA TYR A 115 11.69 -16.55 1.93
C TYR A 115 10.96 -15.25 1.56
N PRO A 116 11.40 -14.10 2.11
CA PRO A 116 10.71 -12.83 1.91
C PRO A 116 10.83 -12.37 0.46
N ARG A 117 9.72 -11.84 -0.07
CA ARG A 117 9.70 -11.20 -1.38
C ARG A 117 10.23 -9.77 -1.26
N ILE A 118 11.08 -9.37 -2.21
CA ILE A 118 11.54 -7.98 -2.33
C ILE A 118 10.31 -7.09 -2.60
N PRO A 119 10.10 -6.02 -1.80
CA PRO A 119 9.03 -5.07 -2.03
C PRO A 119 9.08 -4.47 -3.43
N VAL A 120 7.92 -4.30 -4.05
CA VAL A 120 7.82 -3.78 -5.43
C VAL A 120 7.22 -2.39 -5.39
N LEU A 121 7.92 -1.43 -6.00
CA LEU A 121 7.40 -0.11 -6.28
C LEU A 121 6.47 -0.14 -7.49
N TYR A 122 5.31 0.49 -7.36
CA TYR A 122 4.40 0.82 -8.45
C TYR A 122 3.78 2.19 -8.18
N THR A 123 3.14 2.80 -9.18
CA THR A 123 2.54 4.12 -9.04
C THR A 123 1.05 4.13 -9.39
N LEU A 124 0.32 5.02 -8.73
CA LEU A 124 -1.09 5.31 -9.02
C LEU A 124 -1.23 6.73 -9.60
N PRO A 125 -1.76 6.90 -10.83
CA PRO A 125 -1.97 8.21 -11.44
C PRO A 125 -3.02 9.05 -10.71
N LYS A 126 -2.67 10.30 -10.36
CA LYS A 126 -3.57 11.29 -9.74
C LYS A 126 -4.38 12.04 -10.81
N ILE A 127 -5.23 11.33 -11.54
CA ILE A 127 -6.05 11.90 -12.64
C ILE A 127 -7.00 13.03 -12.22
N HIS A 128 -7.29 13.14 -10.92
CA HIS A 128 -8.06 14.26 -10.35
C HIS A 128 -7.27 15.58 -10.28
N LYS A 129 -5.96 15.55 -10.50
CA LYS A 129 -5.10 16.74 -10.56
C LYS A 129 -4.83 17.20 -11.99
N SER A 130 -4.62 16.26 -12.90
CA SER A 130 -4.40 16.51 -14.34
C SER A 130 -4.76 15.25 -15.12
N LEU A 131 -5.44 15.41 -16.26
CA LEU A 131 -5.79 14.31 -17.15
C LEU A 131 -4.69 14.03 -18.18
N GLU A 132 -3.98 15.06 -18.63
CA GLU A 132 -2.94 14.94 -19.66
C GLU A 132 -1.62 14.45 -19.08
N ASP A 133 -1.18 15.06 -17.97
CA ASP A 133 0.04 14.68 -17.26
C ASP A 133 -0.24 14.49 -15.75
N PRO A 134 -0.91 13.39 -15.36
CA PRO A 134 -1.21 13.13 -13.97
C PRO A 134 0.08 12.93 -13.16
N PRO A 135 0.23 13.60 -12.00
CA PRO A 135 1.26 13.25 -11.04
C PRO A 135 1.08 11.80 -10.55
N MET A 136 2.19 11.12 -10.27
CA MET A 136 2.19 9.72 -9.83
C MET A 136 2.29 9.62 -8.31
N ARG A 137 1.47 8.78 -7.66
CA ARG A 137 1.65 8.41 -6.25
C ARG A 137 2.49 7.13 -6.17
N PRO A 138 3.71 7.16 -5.61
CA PRO A 138 4.52 5.96 -5.42
C PRO A 138 3.95 5.11 -4.28
N ILE A 139 3.84 3.80 -4.51
CA ILE A 139 3.41 2.82 -3.52
C ILE A 139 4.41 1.66 -3.53
N VAL A 140 4.91 1.30 -2.35
CA VAL A 140 5.75 0.11 -2.16
C VAL A 140 4.89 -1.02 -1.62
N SER A 141 4.80 -2.12 -2.36
CA SER A 141 4.07 -3.30 -1.91
C SER A 141 4.87 -4.05 -0.83
N GLY A 142 4.41 -3.99 0.41
CA GLY A 142 4.97 -4.77 1.53
C GLY A 142 4.43 -6.20 1.63
N ASN A 143 3.68 -6.68 0.64
CA ASN A 143 3.00 -7.98 0.73
C ASN A 143 3.99 -9.12 0.46
N GLY A 144 4.08 -10.08 1.37
CA GLY A 144 5.12 -11.11 1.39
C GLY A 144 6.51 -10.59 1.75
N SER A 145 6.65 -9.35 2.22
CA SER A 145 7.95 -8.79 2.55
C SER A 145 8.48 -9.34 3.88
N LEU A 146 9.76 -9.06 4.14
CA LEU A 146 10.43 -9.41 5.38
C LEU A 146 9.74 -8.81 6.61
N THR A 147 9.16 -7.62 6.49
CA THR A 147 8.56 -6.89 7.61
C THR A 147 7.06 -7.08 7.73
N GLU A 148 6.40 -7.80 6.81
CA GLU A 148 4.94 -7.90 6.75
C GLU A 148 4.31 -8.43 8.05
N THR A 149 4.79 -9.57 8.54
CA THR A 149 4.29 -10.22 9.76
C THR A 149 4.59 -9.38 11.00
N LEU A 150 5.77 -8.76 11.03
CA LEU A 150 6.17 -7.84 12.10
C LEU A 150 5.28 -6.60 12.14
N SER A 151 5.00 -5.97 11.00
CA SER A 151 4.10 -4.83 10.91
C SER A 151 2.68 -5.18 11.36
N LYS A 152 2.16 -6.35 10.97
CA LYS A 152 0.85 -6.85 11.41
C LYS A 152 0.80 -7.10 12.91
N PHE A 153 1.86 -7.69 13.46
CA PHE A 153 1.98 -7.94 14.89
C PHE A 153 2.01 -6.62 15.67
N LEU A 154 2.87 -5.68 15.28
CA LEU A 154 2.95 -4.36 15.92
C LEU A 154 1.64 -3.59 15.83
N ASP A 155 0.97 -3.59 14.67
CA ASP A 155 -0.35 -2.99 14.52
C ASP A 155 -1.34 -3.61 15.52
N SER A 156 -1.37 -4.93 15.66
CA SER A 156 -2.28 -5.60 16.62
C SER A 156 -2.04 -5.19 18.08
N LEU A 157 -0.81 -4.84 18.45
CA LEU A 157 -0.46 -4.34 19.79
C LEU A 157 -0.82 -2.86 19.98
N ILE A 158 -0.68 -2.05 18.92
CA ILE A 158 -0.90 -0.60 18.95
C ILE A 158 -2.41 -0.27 18.87
N GLN A 159 -3.19 -1.04 18.10
CA GLN A 159 -4.61 -0.79 17.86
C GLN A 159 -5.44 -0.60 19.15
N PRO A 160 -5.30 -1.42 20.20
CA PRO A 160 -6.01 -1.20 21.47
C PRO A 160 -5.62 0.10 22.19
N ILE A 161 -4.37 0.55 22.03
CA ILE A 161 -3.87 1.79 22.64
C ILE A 161 -4.45 3.00 21.90
N VAL A 162 -4.41 2.97 20.57
CA VAL A 162 -4.96 4.04 19.71
C VAL A 162 -6.44 4.27 19.99
N LYS A 163 -7.22 3.19 20.21
CA LYS A 163 -8.65 3.27 20.54
C LYS A 163 -8.97 3.96 21.87
N LYS A 164 -7.99 4.08 22.78
CA LYS A 164 -8.15 4.77 24.07
C LYS A 164 -7.87 6.28 23.98
N LEU A 165 -7.32 6.75 22.86
CA LEU A 165 -6.99 8.17 22.70
C LEU A 165 -8.26 9.01 22.59
N PRO A 166 -8.29 10.22 23.19
CA PRO A 166 -9.46 11.10 23.10
C PRO A 166 -9.74 11.57 21.66
N SER A 167 -8.70 11.63 20.83
CA SER A 167 -8.79 11.98 19.40
C SER A 167 -9.14 10.81 18.49
N TYR A 168 -9.39 9.62 19.03
CA TYR A 168 -9.71 8.44 18.23
C TYR A 168 -11.03 8.65 17.48
N LEU A 169 -10.98 8.46 16.16
CA LEU A 169 -12.14 8.39 15.27
C LEU A 169 -12.13 7.02 14.60
N LYS A 170 -13.23 6.27 14.74
CA LYS A 170 -13.32 4.91 14.20
C LYS A 170 -13.51 4.92 12.68
N ASP A 171 -14.49 5.67 12.21
CA ASP A 171 -14.90 5.75 10.82
C ASP A 171 -15.72 7.03 10.57
N THR A 172 -16.16 7.23 9.33
CA THR A 172 -16.97 8.40 8.93
C THR A 172 -18.27 8.51 9.74
N THR A 173 -18.87 7.40 10.14
CA THR A 173 -20.14 7.41 10.89
C THR A 173 -19.90 7.85 12.34
N ASP A 174 -18.86 7.31 12.99
CA ASP A 174 -18.43 7.75 14.32
C ASP A 174 -18.08 9.25 14.34
N PHE A 175 -17.41 9.73 13.29
CA PHE A 175 -17.13 11.16 13.13
C PHE A 175 -18.41 12.01 13.07
N LEU A 176 -19.37 11.66 12.21
CA LEU A 176 -20.64 12.40 12.10
C LEU A 176 -21.43 12.38 13.41
N ASN A 177 -21.44 11.25 14.11
CA ASN A 177 -22.11 11.13 15.40
C ASN A 177 -21.48 12.04 16.46
N LYS A 178 -20.15 12.11 16.53
CA LYS A 178 -19.43 13.04 17.42
C LYS A 178 -19.67 14.49 17.04
N LEU A 179 -19.68 14.80 15.74
CA LEU A 179 -19.94 16.15 15.24
C LEU A 179 -21.33 16.65 15.65
N ASN A 180 -22.36 15.78 15.55
CA ASN A 180 -23.74 16.10 15.95
C ASN A 180 -23.91 16.31 17.46
N GLN A 181 -22.97 15.85 18.29
CA GLN A 181 -22.99 16.06 19.74
C GLN A 181 -22.42 17.42 20.15
N ILE A 182 -21.74 18.13 19.23
CA ILE A 182 -21.20 19.45 19.51
C ILE A 182 -22.36 20.45 19.54
N PRO A 183 -22.66 21.09 20.69
CA PRO A 183 -23.81 21.97 20.84
C PRO A 183 -23.71 23.19 19.90
N CYS A 184 -24.89 23.63 19.43
CA CYS A 184 -25.14 24.69 18.44
C CYS A 184 -23.96 25.66 18.25
N ILE A 185 -23.27 25.44 17.13
CA ILE A 185 -22.38 26.37 16.44
C ILE A 185 -23.19 27.64 16.20
N SER A 186 -23.07 28.64 17.07
CA SER A 186 -23.74 29.93 16.85
C SER A 186 -23.30 30.53 15.50
N MET A 187 -24.06 31.46 14.94
CA MET A 187 -23.79 32.14 13.65
C MET A 187 -22.38 32.77 13.52
N THR A 188 -21.56 32.77 14.58
CA THR A 188 -20.17 33.27 14.61
C THR A 188 -19.10 32.19 14.46
N CYS A 189 -19.45 30.91 14.27
CA CYS A 189 -18.43 29.87 14.15
C CYS A 189 -17.81 29.81 12.75
N ALA A 190 -16.49 29.60 12.71
CA ALA A 190 -15.75 29.36 11.49
C ALA A 190 -15.31 27.89 11.42
N CYS A 191 -15.58 27.23 10.30
CA CYS A 191 -14.98 25.94 9.99
C CYS A 191 -13.55 26.18 9.48
N VAL A 192 -12.57 25.59 10.16
CA VAL A 192 -11.18 25.59 9.70
C VAL A 192 -10.87 24.18 9.21
N GLU A 193 -10.69 24.04 7.91
CA GLU A 193 -10.12 22.84 7.32
C GLU A 193 -8.60 23.04 7.21
N SER A 194 -7.83 22.10 7.74
CA SER A 194 -6.38 22.07 7.54
C SER A 194 -5.98 20.73 6.98
N ASP A 195 -5.26 20.77 5.86
CA ASP A 195 -4.70 19.58 5.24
C ASP A 195 -3.38 19.21 5.92
N CYS A 196 -3.34 18.05 6.56
CA CYS A 196 -2.06 17.43 6.92
C CYS A 196 -1.44 16.79 5.67
N ALA A 197 -0.71 17.59 4.90
CA ALA A 197 0.08 17.04 3.80
C ALA A 197 1.19 16.14 4.38
N TRP A 198 1.26 14.87 3.92
CA TRP A 198 2.37 13.94 4.16
C TRP A 198 2.49 13.28 5.55
N SER A 199 1.38 12.83 6.17
CA SER A 199 1.42 12.14 7.47
C SER A 199 2.37 10.93 7.56
N PHE A 200 2.65 10.22 6.46
CA PHE A 200 3.62 9.11 6.43
C PHE A 200 5.09 9.55 6.33
N LEU A 201 5.38 10.73 5.78
CA LEU A 201 6.74 11.28 5.58
C LEU A 201 7.10 12.38 6.60
N GLY A 202 6.12 12.92 7.31
CA GLY A 202 6.28 13.92 8.38
C GLY A 202 6.65 13.34 9.75
N LEU A 203 6.57 12.02 9.92
CA LEU A 203 7.34 11.34 10.98
C LEU A 203 8.81 11.47 10.58
N SER A 204 9.70 11.86 11.51
CA SER A 204 11.16 11.91 11.30
C SER A 204 11.70 10.54 10.88
N GLN A 205 11.49 10.17 9.61
CA GLN A 205 12.00 8.97 9.00
C GLN A 205 13.35 9.35 8.42
N LYS A 206 14.41 8.81 9.02
CA LYS A 206 15.71 8.76 8.37
C LYS A 206 15.53 8.02 7.03
N ARG A 207 15.49 8.79 5.94
CA ARG A 207 15.65 8.44 4.52
C ARG A 207 15.03 7.10 4.11
N VAL A 208 13.95 7.16 3.32
CA VAL A 208 13.40 5.98 2.63
C VAL A 208 14.45 5.49 1.63
N SER A 209 15.07 4.34 1.92
CA SER A 209 16.00 3.71 0.98
C SER A 209 15.20 3.03 -0.12
N ALA A 210 15.44 3.40 -1.37
CA ALA A 210 14.79 2.81 -2.53
C ALA A 210 15.74 1.85 -3.26
N ILE A 211 15.12 0.93 -3.98
CA ILE A 211 15.66 -0.23 -4.70
C ILE A 211 16.99 0.05 -5.40
#